data_AF-A0A7Z9GBR2-F1
#
_entry.id   AF-A0A7Z9GBR2-F1
#
_cell.length_a   1.000
_cell.length_b   1.000
_cell.length_c   1.000
_cell.angle_alpha   90.00
_cell.angle_beta   90.00
_cell.angle_gamma   90.00
#
_symmetry.space_group_name_H-M   'P 1'
#
loop_
_entity.id
_entity.type
_entity.pdbx_description
1 polymer ?
#
loop_
_entity_poly.entity_id
_entity_poly.type
_entity_poly.pdbx_seq_one_letter_code
_entity_poly.pdbx_strand_id
1 'polypeptide(L)'
;MTTILNMCGTVRSVLVVLVISGLGCGEGSALQDLQLPALQLKGWSHPIVLDGSTITLEGSGFLPEPLVVYNLRLDGPGVALGIQPVQRLDDTHLEFSVGAEFLNAVPAGSPIFNGTVTLSRILLETHQQDSVSLPVQFRVLENMEPLITSFSSEGNVLYPGDEIHVEGNGFLLKGEGHTVIQLKGSFKTKVPPETKPLQAIIPVNGEDRDNIRFTLTPDILGIRPGTFVGAIEVTNQSKTGQLPGIGIPGIVRDLKAPRIDFVSPPIASRGQRIVLEGRGFVSTDPFYESTTLIRLEGTFDVAKTSNTLVLDGPSALALFPDGFKSNRVMEYILRVSPTPSGDLTGLGLTAGTFTGTITPMLVSGPETVIGDGIQTSLTIAPQRQVVFVNFLPGFSTTVAEMGLGFVEQAIKDRVLAVCARDYSGINIEFRADRPTDFAEYSVVEVGGADPNNAGLFGLDNTKGKDVGNLRFNDVIGGTNAETREQGYFAFGGVFVRSFFQLSPSIPGVDPLPIASPRFDDIFGIFMPLLNGTPVYPNDPRQGFINEAVRVLGNLVGTTVTHEIGHSLGLSNIDGEFHNIGDNPGWIMDAGTFRPFAERAEIDGWGAGFFSNNNRSYLEYILPIN
;
A
#
# COMPACT_ATOMS: atom_id res chain seq x y z
N MET A 1 5.98 -2.88 31.30
CA MET A 1 6.28 -2.19 30.02
C MET A 1 5.89 -3.14 28.93
N THR A 2 4.64 -3.02 28.50
CA THR A 2 3.92 -4.03 27.74
C THR A 2 3.74 -3.50 26.34
N THR A 3 4.27 -4.23 25.38
CA THR A 3 4.26 -3.95 23.95
C THR A 3 2.83 -4.05 23.40
N ILE A 4 2.34 -2.96 22.81
CA ILE A 4 1.10 -2.94 22.02
C ILE A 4 1.48 -3.33 20.60
N LEU A 5 0.96 -4.48 20.13
CA LEU A 5 1.04 -4.91 18.74
C LEU A 5 -0.16 -4.34 17.98
N ASN A 6 0.14 -3.53 16.97
CA ASN A 6 -0.80 -2.99 15.99
C ASN A 6 -1.28 -4.11 15.06
N MET A 7 -2.58 -4.41 15.07
CA MET A 7 -3.26 -5.04 13.94
C MET A 7 -3.89 -3.93 13.09
N CYS A 8 -3.29 -3.65 11.94
CA CYS A 8 -3.85 -2.79 10.91
C CYS A 8 -4.78 -3.64 10.03
N GLY A 9 -6.06 -3.72 10.41
CA GLY A 9 -7.13 -4.25 9.58
C GLY A 9 -7.78 -3.12 8.79
N THR A 10 -7.89 -3.27 7.48
CA THR A 10 -8.48 -2.29 6.56
C THR A 10 -9.98 -2.17 6.85
N VAL A 11 -10.39 -1.17 7.63
CA VAL A 11 -11.80 -0.85 7.86
C VAL A 11 -12.36 -0.20 6.60
N ARG A 12 -13.07 -0.96 5.77
CA ARG A 12 -14.03 -0.39 4.83
C ARG A 12 -15.23 0.10 5.64
N SER A 13 -15.18 1.35 6.08
CA SER A 13 -16.34 2.05 6.63
C SER A 13 -17.38 2.19 5.53
N VAL A 14 -18.41 1.35 5.54
CA VAL A 14 -19.65 1.64 4.81
C VAL A 14 -20.32 2.79 5.55
N LEU A 15 -20.12 3.99 5.01
CA LEU A 15 -20.87 5.17 5.41
C LEU A 15 -22.33 4.95 4.97
N VAL A 16 -23.18 4.50 5.87
CA VAL A 16 -24.63 4.62 5.69
C VAL A 16 -24.93 6.11 5.70
N VAL A 17 -25.14 6.70 4.52
CA VAL A 17 -25.60 8.07 4.36
C VAL A 17 -27.02 8.14 4.88
N LEU A 18 -27.17 8.51 6.16
CA LEU A 18 -28.44 8.97 6.70
C LEU A 18 -28.69 10.36 6.07
N VAL A 19 -29.59 10.42 5.09
CA VAL A 19 -30.10 11.70 4.58
C VAL A 19 -30.96 12.31 5.69
N ILE A 20 -30.33 13.13 6.54
CA ILE A 20 -31.07 14.02 7.45
C ILE A 20 -31.50 15.23 6.62
N SER A 21 -32.61 15.08 5.89
CA SER A 21 -33.37 16.25 5.44
C SER A 21 -34.00 16.87 6.68
N GLY A 22 -33.50 18.03 7.10
CA GLY A 22 -34.09 18.79 8.18
C GLY A 22 -35.53 19.18 7.87
N LEU A 23 -36.43 18.94 8.82
CA LEU A 23 -37.63 19.74 9.13
C LEU A 23 -38.29 19.16 10.40
N GLY A 24 -38.30 19.95 11.48
CA GLY A 24 -39.24 19.80 12.60
C GLY A 24 -38.70 19.09 13.86
N CYS A 25 -38.71 19.80 14.99
CA CYS A 25 -38.71 19.18 16.32
C CYS A 25 -40.02 18.40 16.50
N GLY A 26 -39.99 17.10 16.24
CA GLY A 26 -41.01 16.15 16.64
C GLY A 26 -40.35 15.00 17.39
N GLU A 27 -40.82 14.71 18.60
CA GLU A 27 -40.39 13.55 19.41
C GLU A 27 -40.93 12.23 18.82
N GLY A 28 -40.58 11.93 17.57
CA GLY A 28 -40.80 10.64 16.92
C GLY A 28 -39.45 10.05 16.55
N SER A 29 -39.09 8.91 17.13
CA SER A 29 -37.83 8.22 16.82
C SER A 29 -37.79 7.92 15.31
N ALA A 30 -36.77 8.44 14.62
CA ALA A 30 -36.59 8.31 13.18
C ALA A 30 -36.38 6.85 12.70
N LEU A 31 -36.39 5.89 13.61
CA LEU A 31 -36.22 4.46 13.34
C LEU A 31 -37.53 3.69 13.17
N GLN A 32 -38.70 4.27 13.50
CA GLN A 32 -39.98 3.57 13.32
C GLN A 32 -40.37 3.31 11.84
N ASP A 33 -39.82 4.09 10.89
CA ASP A 33 -40.17 3.99 9.45
C ASP A 33 -39.05 3.40 8.58
N LEU A 34 -37.93 2.94 9.16
CA LEU A 34 -36.86 2.29 8.41
C LEU A 34 -37.26 0.85 8.05
N GLN A 35 -37.50 0.59 6.75
CA GLN A 35 -37.65 -0.77 6.24
C GLN A 35 -36.33 -1.53 6.41
N LEU A 36 -36.24 -2.32 7.47
CA LEU A 36 -35.07 -3.15 7.71
C LEU A 36 -35.00 -4.29 6.70
N PRO A 37 -33.78 -4.71 6.32
CA PRO A 37 -33.61 -5.91 5.52
C PRO A 37 -34.19 -7.12 6.27
N ALA A 38 -34.91 -7.96 5.53
CA ALA A 38 -35.48 -9.20 6.06
C ALA A 38 -34.36 -10.12 6.56
N LEU A 39 -34.53 -10.64 7.77
CA LEU A 39 -33.60 -11.61 8.35
C LEU A 39 -33.73 -12.96 7.63
N GLN A 40 -32.61 -13.47 7.12
CA GLN A 40 -32.56 -14.79 6.48
C GLN A 40 -31.36 -15.59 6.98
N LEU A 41 -31.53 -16.91 7.10
CA LEU A 41 -30.45 -17.87 7.27
C LEU A 41 -30.43 -18.81 6.07
N LYS A 42 -29.23 -19.06 5.55
CA LYS A 42 -28.98 -19.86 4.35
C LYS A 42 -28.06 -21.04 4.63
N GLY A 43 -27.08 -20.86 5.51
CA GLY A 43 -26.02 -21.84 5.71
C GLY A 43 -25.58 -22.00 7.15
N TRP A 44 -25.01 -23.17 7.41
CA TRP A 44 -24.34 -23.56 8.66
C TRP A 44 -22.99 -24.15 8.27
N SER A 45 -21.90 -23.63 8.83
CA SER A 45 -20.57 -24.14 8.50
C SER A 45 -20.23 -25.43 9.25
N HIS A 46 -19.47 -26.29 8.58
CA HIS A 46 -18.91 -27.55 9.08
C HIS A 46 -19.94 -28.65 9.47
N PRO A 47 -19.94 -29.79 8.76
CA PRO A 47 -20.76 -30.95 9.14
C PRO A 47 -20.20 -31.70 10.37
N ILE A 48 -19.00 -31.35 10.84
CA ILE A 48 -18.36 -31.96 12.00
C ILE A 48 -17.94 -30.87 13.00
N VAL A 49 -18.30 -31.07 14.25
CA VAL A 49 -18.10 -30.15 15.37
C VAL A 49 -17.25 -30.82 16.46
N LEU A 50 -16.27 -30.09 16.97
CA LEU A 50 -15.37 -30.45 18.07
C LEU A 50 -15.45 -29.38 19.18
N ASP A 51 -14.83 -29.65 20.33
CA ASP A 51 -14.58 -28.60 21.33
C ASP A 51 -13.70 -27.51 20.72
N GLY A 52 -14.16 -26.26 20.80
CA GLY A 52 -13.46 -25.10 20.29
C GLY A 52 -13.72 -24.79 18.81
N SER A 53 -14.56 -25.56 18.12
CA SER A 53 -14.99 -25.22 16.75
C SER A 53 -15.62 -23.84 16.71
N THR A 54 -15.32 -23.04 15.69
CA THR A 54 -16.10 -21.85 15.37
C THR A 54 -17.09 -22.21 14.26
N ILE A 55 -18.38 -21.99 14.53
CA ILE A 55 -19.45 -22.19 13.57
C ILE A 55 -19.83 -20.83 13.01
N THR A 56 -19.95 -20.78 11.69
CA THR A 56 -20.35 -19.61 10.91
C THR A 56 -21.72 -19.87 10.33
N LEU A 57 -22.63 -18.92 10.52
CA LEU A 57 -23.94 -18.89 9.93
C LEU A 57 -23.92 -17.95 8.73
N GLU A 58 -24.34 -18.44 7.57
CA GLU A 58 -24.48 -17.63 6.36
C GLU A 58 -25.93 -17.16 6.23
N GLY A 59 -26.15 -15.89 5.88
CA GLY A 59 -27.47 -15.31 5.79
C GLY A 59 -27.51 -13.91 5.20
N SER A 60 -28.56 -13.17 5.55
CA SER A 60 -28.70 -11.75 5.23
C SER A 60 -29.55 -11.03 6.27
N GLY A 61 -29.44 -9.70 6.30
CA GLY A 61 -30.13 -8.88 7.30
C GLY A 61 -29.40 -8.85 8.64
N PHE A 62 -28.07 -9.09 8.63
CA PHE A 62 -27.24 -8.98 9.82
C PHE A 62 -26.78 -7.52 10.01
N LEU A 63 -27.24 -6.90 11.11
CA LEU A 63 -26.99 -5.52 11.48
C LEU A 63 -25.90 -5.45 12.57
N PRO A 64 -25.09 -4.39 12.64
CA PRO A 64 -24.02 -4.27 13.63
C PRO A 64 -24.53 -4.01 15.05
N GLU A 65 -23.79 -4.48 16.07
CA GLU A 65 -23.87 -3.98 17.44
C GLU A 65 -23.33 -2.53 17.43
N PRO A 66 -24.17 -1.49 17.48
CA PRO A 66 -25.05 -1.26 18.63
C PRO A 66 -26.56 -1.25 18.30
N LEU A 67 -26.96 -1.66 17.10
CA LEU A 67 -28.37 -1.59 16.68
C LEU A 67 -29.19 -2.78 17.17
N VAL A 68 -28.55 -3.94 17.31
CA VAL A 68 -29.22 -5.20 17.55
C VAL A 68 -28.48 -6.10 18.53
N VAL A 69 -29.21 -7.03 19.11
CA VAL A 69 -28.66 -8.22 19.78
C VAL A 69 -29.18 -9.45 19.06
N TYR A 70 -28.28 -10.40 18.77
CA TYR A 70 -28.64 -11.70 18.21
C TYR A 70 -28.78 -12.73 19.32
N ASN A 71 -29.88 -13.49 19.28
CA ASN A 71 -30.09 -14.68 20.11
C ASN A 71 -30.17 -15.91 19.22
N LEU A 72 -29.22 -16.82 19.37
CA LEU A 72 -29.23 -18.08 18.64
C LEU A 72 -29.71 -19.20 19.55
N ARG A 73 -30.59 -20.05 19.03
CA ARG A 73 -31.11 -21.22 19.73
C ARG A 73 -30.98 -22.44 18.86
N LEU A 74 -30.52 -23.54 19.43
CA LEU A 74 -30.45 -24.85 18.80
C LEU A 74 -31.50 -25.77 19.42
N ASP A 75 -32.38 -26.30 18.59
CA ASP A 75 -33.43 -27.24 18.99
C ASP A 75 -33.31 -28.55 18.20
N GLY A 76 -33.51 -29.69 18.87
CA GLY A 76 -33.48 -31.01 18.25
C GLY A 76 -33.92 -32.11 19.23
N PRO A 77 -33.88 -33.39 18.83
CA PRO A 77 -34.25 -34.50 19.70
C PRO A 77 -33.46 -34.49 21.03
N GLY A 78 -34.12 -34.13 22.12
CA GLY A 78 -33.52 -34.04 23.46
C GLY A 78 -32.61 -32.83 23.69
N VAL A 79 -32.57 -31.87 22.76
CA VAL A 79 -31.68 -30.69 22.82
C VAL A 79 -32.50 -29.42 22.70
N ALA A 80 -32.29 -28.50 23.65
CA ALA A 80 -32.78 -27.12 23.59
C ALA A 80 -31.72 -26.23 24.25
N LEU A 81 -30.90 -25.56 23.43
CA LEU A 81 -29.75 -24.79 23.87
C LEU A 81 -29.80 -23.35 23.35
N GLY A 82 -29.66 -22.38 24.24
CA GLY A 82 -29.35 -21.00 23.86
C GLY A 82 -27.84 -20.84 23.67
N ILE A 83 -27.43 -20.17 22.59
CA ILE A 83 -26.03 -19.98 22.22
C ILE A 83 -25.72 -18.48 22.29
N GLN A 84 -24.75 -18.13 23.13
CA GLN A 84 -24.23 -16.78 23.32
C GLN A 84 -22.74 -16.82 23.72
N PRO A 85 -21.92 -15.84 23.31
CA PRO A 85 -22.26 -14.74 22.40
C PRO A 85 -22.29 -15.18 20.93
N VAL A 86 -23.07 -14.48 20.11
CA VAL A 86 -23.06 -14.59 18.63
C VAL A 86 -22.48 -13.30 18.08
N GLN A 87 -21.37 -13.41 17.36
CA GLN A 87 -20.64 -12.25 16.84
C GLN A 87 -20.95 -12.05 15.36
N ARG A 88 -21.10 -10.80 14.93
CA ARG A 88 -21.25 -10.46 13.51
C ARG A 88 -19.88 -10.22 12.88
N LEU A 89 -19.57 -11.00 11.86
CA LEU A 89 -18.38 -10.77 11.03
C LEU A 89 -18.66 -9.71 9.97
N ASP A 90 -19.76 -9.84 9.24
CA ASP A 90 -20.18 -8.93 8.19
C ASP A 90 -21.71 -8.98 7.98
N ASP A 91 -22.23 -8.36 6.91
CA ASP A 91 -23.67 -8.30 6.59
C ASP A 91 -24.31 -9.67 6.24
N THR A 92 -23.47 -10.69 6.05
CA THR A 92 -23.83 -12.03 5.57
C THR A 92 -23.35 -13.17 6.46
N HIS A 93 -22.48 -12.91 7.44
CA HIS A 93 -21.92 -13.92 8.33
C HIS A 93 -22.04 -13.54 9.82
N LEU A 94 -22.56 -14.48 10.60
CA LEU A 94 -22.44 -14.51 12.06
C LEU A 94 -21.57 -15.68 12.47
N GLU A 95 -20.92 -15.60 13.62
CA GLU A 95 -20.15 -16.70 14.20
C GLU A 95 -20.38 -16.89 15.69
N PHE A 96 -20.15 -18.12 16.16
CA PHE A 96 -20.06 -18.44 17.58
C PHE A 96 -19.07 -19.58 17.81
N SER A 97 -18.46 -19.63 18.99
CA SER A 97 -17.55 -20.70 19.38
C SER A 97 -18.27 -21.79 20.16
N VAL A 98 -17.96 -23.04 19.83
CA VAL A 98 -18.45 -24.24 20.50
C VAL A 98 -17.63 -24.48 21.77
N GLY A 99 -18.31 -24.52 22.91
CA GLY A 99 -17.70 -24.76 24.22
C GLY A 99 -18.42 -25.85 25.01
N ALA A 100 -18.08 -25.98 26.30
CA ALA A 100 -18.57 -27.04 27.17
C ALA A 100 -20.10 -27.11 27.27
N GLU A 101 -20.80 -25.96 27.30
CA GLU A 101 -22.27 -25.94 27.35
C GLU A 101 -22.91 -26.56 26.11
N PHE A 102 -22.35 -26.27 24.93
CA PHE A 102 -22.80 -26.87 23.68
C PHE A 102 -22.58 -28.38 23.67
N LEU A 103 -21.40 -28.83 24.09
CA LEU A 103 -21.04 -30.25 24.11
C LEU A 103 -21.80 -31.03 25.19
N ASN A 104 -22.20 -30.39 26.30
CA ASN A 104 -23.07 -31.02 27.29
C ASN A 104 -24.49 -31.20 26.75
N ALA A 105 -24.97 -30.28 25.92
CA ALA A 105 -26.29 -30.38 25.29
C ALA A 105 -26.31 -31.35 24.11
N VAL A 106 -25.23 -31.41 23.33
CA VAL A 106 -25.06 -32.32 22.19
C VAL A 106 -23.79 -33.16 22.41
N PRO A 107 -23.85 -34.21 23.24
CA PRO A 107 -22.66 -34.98 23.60
C PRO A 107 -22.06 -35.72 22.40
N ALA A 108 -20.74 -35.83 22.40
CA ALA A 108 -19.99 -36.57 21.41
C ALA A 108 -20.40 -38.05 21.36
N GLY A 109 -20.19 -38.67 20.20
CA GLY A 109 -20.58 -40.08 19.97
C GLY A 109 -22.07 -40.27 19.66
N SER A 110 -22.87 -39.19 19.67
CA SER A 110 -24.24 -39.21 19.16
C SER A 110 -24.26 -39.54 17.66
N PRO A 111 -25.30 -40.25 17.16
CA PRO A 111 -25.58 -40.28 15.73
C PRO A 111 -25.73 -38.84 15.21
N ILE A 112 -25.69 -38.67 13.89
CA ILE A 112 -25.84 -37.36 13.23
C ILE A 112 -26.99 -36.57 13.89
N PHE A 113 -26.66 -35.40 14.45
CA PHE A 113 -27.64 -34.49 15.02
C PHE A 113 -28.48 -33.94 13.88
N ASN A 114 -29.80 -34.03 14.01
CA ASN A 114 -30.76 -33.45 13.09
C ASN A 114 -31.65 -32.51 13.89
N GLY A 115 -31.54 -31.22 13.63
CA GLY A 115 -32.28 -30.22 14.39
C GLY A 115 -32.52 -28.95 13.59
N THR A 116 -32.84 -27.89 14.29
CA THR A 116 -33.12 -26.57 13.73
C THR A 116 -32.38 -25.54 14.56
N VAL A 117 -31.65 -24.66 13.88
CA VAL A 117 -31.11 -23.46 14.49
C VAL A 117 -32.08 -22.31 14.23
N THR A 118 -32.43 -21.56 15.28
CA THR A 118 -33.29 -20.38 15.20
C THR A 118 -32.50 -19.16 15.64
N LEU A 119 -32.34 -18.20 14.73
CA LEU A 119 -31.74 -16.91 15.01
C LEU A 119 -32.85 -15.90 15.24
N SER A 120 -32.83 -15.24 16.39
CA SER A 120 -33.66 -14.08 16.70
C SER A 120 -32.80 -12.82 16.68
N ARG A 121 -33.26 -11.78 16.01
CA ARG A 121 -32.67 -10.45 16.02
C ARG A 121 -33.58 -9.54 16.83
N ILE A 122 -33.04 -8.89 17.86
CA ILE A 122 -33.78 -7.95 18.70
C ILE A 122 -33.19 -6.57 18.47
N LEU A 123 -34.00 -5.62 18.01
CA LEU A 123 -33.60 -4.23 17.87
C LEU A 123 -33.51 -3.57 19.25
N LEU A 124 -32.37 -2.94 19.55
CA LEU A 124 -32.13 -2.39 20.88
C LEU A 124 -32.98 -1.14 21.18
N GLU A 125 -33.35 -0.36 20.17
CA GLU A 125 -34.16 0.85 20.35
C GLU A 125 -35.66 0.57 20.45
N THR A 126 -36.19 -0.27 19.57
CA THR A 126 -37.64 -0.50 19.46
C THR A 126 -38.10 -1.74 20.22
N HIS A 127 -37.17 -2.59 20.66
CA HIS A 127 -37.44 -3.94 21.18
C HIS A 127 -38.21 -4.84 20.21
N GLN A 128 -38.31 -4.47 18.93
CA GLN A 128 -38.89 -5.33 17.90
C GLN A 128 -37.99 -6.54 17.70
N GLN A 129 -38.62 -7.71 17.59
CA GLN A 129 -37.94 -8.98 17.36
C GLN A 129 -38.46 -9.62 16.08
N ASP A 130 -37.53 -10.10 15.25
CA ASP A 130 -37.81 -11.05 14.19
C ASP A 130 -36.92 -12.29 14.33
N SER A 131 -37.36 -13.40 13.73
CA SER A 131 -36.65 -14.68 13.85
C SER A 131 -36.75 -15.50 12.57
N VAL A 132 -35.71 -16.27 12.29
CA VAL A 132 -35.62 -17.19 11.16
C VAL A 132 -35.00 -18.49 11.62
N SER A 133 -35.42 -19.59 11.00
CA SER A 133 -34.96 -20.94 11.35
C SER A 133 -34.35 -21.64 10.14
N LEU A 134 -33.30 -22.43 10.37
CA LEU A 134 -32.61 -23.23 9.37
C LEU A 134 -32.48 -24.68 9.89
N PRO A 135 -32.91 -25.70 9.13
CA PRO A 135 -32.62 -27.09 9.49
C PRO A 135 -31.11 -27.34 9.37
N VAL A 136 -30.53 -27.98 10.38
CA VAL A 136 -29.09 -28.26 10.43
C VAL A 136 -28.83 -29.73 10.69
N GLN A 137 -27.75 -30.21 10.08
CA GLN A 137 -27.27 -31.57 10.25
C GLN A 137 -25.76 -31.55 10.48
N PHE A 138 -25.31 -32.08 11.61
CA PHE A 138 -23.88 -32.17 11.94
C PHE A 138 -23.58 -33.35 12.88
N ARG A 139 -22.31 -33.67 13.06
CA ARG A 139 -21.83 -34.67 14.00
C ARG A 139 -20.90 -34.04 15.02
N VAL A 140 -21.11 -34.33 16.30
CA VAL A 140 -20.17 -33.96 17.36
C VAL A 140 -19.20 -35.11 17.58
N LEU A 141 -17.91 -34.84 17.44
CA LEU A 141 -16.85 -35.79 17.74
C LEU A 141 -16.05 -35.31 18.95
N GLU A 142 -15.49 -36.25 19.71
CA GLU A 142 -14.49 -35.93 20.75
C GLU A 142 -13.16 -35.60 20.11
N ASN A 143 -12.74 -36.43 19.15
CA ASN A 143 -11.45 -36.35 18.48
C ASN A 143 -11.62 -36.66 16.99
N MET A 144 -10.66 -36.23 16.18
CA MET A 144 -10.59 -36.53 14.76
C MET A 144 -9.22 -37.13 14.44
N GLU A 145 -9.18 -38.30 13.82
CA GLU A 145 -7.92 -38.93 13.41
C GLU A 145 -7.45 -38.27 12.10
N PRO A 146 -6.26 -37.65 12.07
CA PRO A 146 -5.77 -37.01 10.87
C PRO A 146 -5.18 -38.02 9.89
N LEU A 147 -5.32 -37.76 8.60
CA LEU A 147 -4.71 -38.54 7.52
C LEU A 147 -4.05 -37.57 6.56
N ILE A 148 -2.79 -37.81 6.20
CA ILE A 148 -2.12 -37.11 5.09
C ILE A 148 -2.11 -38.02 3.87
N THR A 149 -2.59 -37.50 2.74
CA THR A 149 -2.60 -38.19 1.44
C THR A 149 -1.60 -37.58 0.46
N SER A 150 -1.30 -36.28 0.58
CA SER A 150 -0.33 -35.58 -0.26
C SER A 150 0.54 -34.63 0.55
N PHE A 151 1.77 -34.45 0.07
CA PHE A 151 2.72 -33.44 0.54
C PHE A 151 3.51 -32.90 -0.65
N SER A 152 3.23 -31.66 -1.00
CA SER A 152 3.76 -31.03 -2.20
C SER A 152 4.12 -29.57 -1.96
N SER A 153 5.11 -29.11 -2.72
CA SER A 153 5.27 -27.70 -3.06
C SER A 153 5.01 -27.54 -4.56
N GLU A 154 5.20 -26.34 -5.11
CA GLU A 154 5.24 -26.18 -6.57
C GLU A 154 6.40 -27.02 -7.17
N GLY A 155 6.07 -28.21 -7.69
CA GLY A 155 7.02 -29.14 -8.28
C GLY A 155 7.61 -30.17 -7.31
N ASN A 156 8.59 -30.95 -7.78
CA ASN A 156 9.19 -32.05 -7.01
C ASN A 156 10.40 -31.64 -6.16
N VAL A 157 10.64 -30.34 -6.04
CA VAL A 157 11.87 -29.77 -5.46
C VAL A 157 11.47 -28.65 -4.50
N LEU A 158 12.11 -28.63 -3.34
CA LEU A 158 11.90 -27.63 -2.31
C LEU A 158 12.94 -26.52 -2.41
N TYR A 159 12.50 -25.32 -2.07
CA TYR A 159 13.33 -24.16 -1.82
C TYR A 159 12.98 -23.55 -0.46
N PRO A 160 13.94 -22.91 0.24
CA PRO A 160 13.63 -22.14 1.44
C PRO A 160 12.49 -21.14 1.21
N GLY A 161 11.58 -21.03 2.17
CA GLY A 161 10.41 -20.15 2.06
C GLY A 161 9.30 -20.66 1.13
N ASP A 162 9.42 -21.84 0.51
CA ASP A 162 8.32 -22.44 -0.25
C ASP A 162 7.07 -22.60 0.64
N GLU A 163 5.90 -22.28 0.10
CA GLU A 163 4.64 -22.69 0.71
C GLU A 163 4.42 -24.18 0.45
N ILE A 164 4.22 -24.93 1.51
CA ILE A 164 4.00 -26.37 1.48
C ILE A 164 2.51 -26.64 1.64
N HIS A 165 1.96 -27.41 0.71
CA HIS A 165 0.57 -27.81 0.68
C HIS A 165 0.47 -29.27 1.09
N VAL A 166 -0.38 -29.53 2.08
CA VAL A 166 -0.61 -30.86 2.63
C VAL A 166 -2.08 -31.17 2.51
N GLU A 167 -2.39 -32.17 1.68
CA GLU A 167 -3.77 -32.63 1.45
C GLU A 167 -4.02 -33.90 2.25
N GLY A 168 -5.24 -34.06 2.73
CA GLY A 168 -5.57 -35.10 3.69
C GLY A 168 -7.02 -35.08 4.12
N ASN A 169 -7.23 -35.45 5.37
CA ASN A 169 -8.51 -35.34 6.07
C ASN A 169 -8.20 -35.24 7.57
N GLY A 170 -9.17 -34.77 8.34
CA GLY A 170 -9.16 -34.82 9.77
C GLY A 170 -8.35 -33.72 10.43
N PHE A 171 -7.98 -32.66 9.71
CA PHE A 171 -7.19 -31.56 10.26
C PHE A 171 -8.02 -30.68 11.20
N LEU A 172 -7.38 -30.21 12.27
CA LEU A 172 -8.02 -29.35 13.27
C LEU A 172 -8.07 -27.90 12.78
N LEU A 173 -9.25 -27.30 12.88
CA LEU A 173 -9.46 -25.90 12.56
C LEU A 173 -9.00 -25.03 13.73
N LYS A 174 -8.88 -23.73 13.48
CA LYS A 174 -8.55 -22.75 14.52
C LYS A 174 -9.58 -22.83 15.65
N GLY A 175 -9.08 -22.91 16.89
CA GLY A 175 -9.90 -23.01 18.11
C GLY A 175 -10.03 -24.43 18.67
N GLU A 176 -9.88 -25.46 17.83
CA GLU A 176 -10.03 -26.87 18.21
C GLU A 176 -8.76 -27.51 18.78
N GLY A 177 -7.66 -26.76 18.75
CA GLY A 177 -6.30 -27.23 19.01
C GLY A 177 -5.40 -26.96 17.81
N HIS A 178 -4.40 -27.82 17.61
CA HIS A 178 -3.49 -27.75 16.47
C HIS A 178 -3.28 -29.14 15.86
N THR A 179 -3.25 -29.21 14.54
CA THR A 179 -2.64 -30.34 13.86
C THR A 179 -1.12 -30.13 13.89
N VAL A 180 -0.37 -31.16 14.24
CA VAL A 180 1.08 -31.14 14.29
C VAL A 180 1.61 -32.04 13.19
N ILE A 181 2.32 -31.44 12.25
CA ILE A 181 3.07 -32.16 11.23
C ILE A 181 4.48 -32.39 11.77
N GLN A 182 4.95 -33.62 11.69
CA GLN A 182 6.30 -33.97 12.11
C GLN A 182 7.08 -34.57 10.94
N LEU A 183 8.19 -33.93 10.57
CA LEU A 183 9.13 -34.48 9.60
C LEU A 183 10.19 -35.27 10.35
N LYS A 184 10.29 -36.58 10.08
CA LYS A 184 11.22 -37.47 10.77
C LYS A 184 12.04 -38.27 9.78
N GLY A 185 13.36 -38.20 9.89
CA GLY A 185 14.25 -38.92 8.99
C GLY A 185 15.68 -38.45 9.09
N SER A 186 16.35 -38.35 7.95
CA SER A 186 17.65 -37.72 7.85
C SER A 186 17.71 -36.72 6.71
N PHE A 187 18.52 -35.68 6.90
CA PHE A 187 18.83 -34.71 5.87
C PHE A 187 20.31 -34.82 5.51
N LYS A 188 20.59 -35.04 4.22
CA LYS A 188 21.95 -35.11 3.70
C LYS A 188 22.28 -33.85 2.92
N THR A 189 23.16 -33.01 3.46
CA THR A 189 23.65 -31.80 2.78
C THR A 189 24.60 -32.18 1.64
N LYS A 190 24.66 -31.34 0.60
CA LYS A 190 25.60 -31.50 -0.52
C LYS A 190 26.98 -30.96 -0.18
N VAL A 191 27.05 -29.78 0.43
CA VAL A 191 28.31 -29.09 0.75
C VAL A 191 28.21 -28.40 2.13
N PRO A 192 29.12 -28.73 3.08
CA PRO A 192 29.90 -29.96 3.10
C PRO A 192 28.96 -31.19 3.13
N PRO A 193 29.37 -32.36 2.59
CA PRO A 193 28.57 -33.57 2.71
C PRO A 193 28.44 -34.00 4.17
N GLU A 194 27.24 -33.90 4.73
CA GLU A 194 26.94 -34.27 6.10
C GLU A 194 25.55 -34.91 6.13
N THR A 195 25.32 -35.90 7.00
CA THR A 195 24.00 -36.47 7.21
C THR A 195 23.60 -36.23 8.65
N LYS A 196 22.52 -35.47 8.85
CA LYS A 196 22.00 -35.15 10.18
C LYS A 196 20.65 -35.86 10.38
N PRO A 197 20.38 -36.40 11.58
CA PRO A 197 19.02 -36.77 11.92
C PRO A 197 18.14 -35.51 11.87
N LEU A 198 16.94 -35.65 11.32
CA LEU A 198 15.96 -34.57 11.26
C LEU A 198 14.72 -34.97 12.04
N GLN A 199 14.31 -34.08 12.94
CA GLN A 199 13.02 -34.13 13.62
C GLN A 199 12.48 -32.70 13.72
N ALA A 200 11.66 -32.30 12.75
CA ALA A 200 10.99 -31.00 12.75
C ALA A 200 9.54 -31.18 13.19
N ILE A 201 9.05 -30.27 14.03
CA ILE A 201 7.67 -30.27 14.56
C ILE A 201 7.03 -28.95 14.14
N ILE A 202 5.95 -29.04 13.37
CA ILE A 202 5.33 -27.91 12.68
C ILE A 202 3.86 -27.85 13.13
N PRO A 203 3.54 -27.04 14.16
CA PRO A 203 2.16 -26.83 14.59
C PRO A 203 1.43 -25.96 13.55
N VAL A 204 0.29 -26.44 13.10
CA VAL A 204 -0.51 -25.85 12.02
C VAL A 204 -1.99 -25.98 12.34
N ASN A 205 -2.79 -25.15 11.70
CA ASN A 205 -4.23 -25.30 11.66
C ASN A 205 -4.65 -25.54 10.21
N GLY A 206 -5.65 -26.39 10.03
CA GLY A 206 -6.25 -26.60 8.71
C GLY A 206 -6.88 -25.31 8.20
N GLU A 207 -6.74 -25.05 6.90
CA GLU A 207 -7.58 -24.09 6.18
C GLU A 207 -9.02 -24.62 6.15
N ASP A 208 -9.12 -25.93 5.95
CA ASP A 208 -10.30 -26.76 6.13
C ASP A 208 -9.89 -28.13 6.72
N ARG A 209 -10.78 -29.11 6.66
CA ARG A 209 -10.50 -30.46 7.21
C ARG A 209 -9.54 -31.28 6.36
N ASP A 210 -9.34 -30.90 5.11
CA ASP A 210 -8.64 -31.66 4.09
C ASP A 210 -7.34 -30.98 3.65
N ASN A 211 -7.14 -29.70 4.01
CA ASN A 211 -6.01 -28.89 3.56
C ASN A 211 -5.30 -28.17 4.71
N ILE A 212 -3.97 -28.27 4.71
CA ILE A 212 -3.05 -27.49 5.54
C ILE A 212 -2.05 -26.78 4.64
N ARG A 213 -1.67 -25.55 5.03
CA ARG A 213 -0.52 -24.84 4.47
C ARG A 213 0.44 -24.38 5.55
N PHE A 214 1.73 -24.40 5.22
CA PHE A 214 2.76 -23.77 6.03
C PHE A 214 3.97 -23.37 5.16
N THR A 215 4.75 -22.41 5.64
CA THR A 215 5.98 -21.97 4.97
C THR A 215 7.16 -22.82 5.41
N LEU A 216 7.99 -23.25 4.46
CA LEU A 216 9.23 -23.97 4.72
C LEU A 216 10.31 -23.02 5.26
N THR A 217 10.25 -22.72 6.55
CA THR A 217 11.20 -21.84 7.24
C THR A 217 12.57 -22.52 7.45
N PRO A 218 13.66 -21.75 7.60
CA PRO A 218 15.02 -22.28 7.76
C PRO A 218 15.21 -23.30 8.90
N ASP A 219 14.41 -23.25 9.96
CA ASP A 219 14.48 -24.18 11.09
C ASP A 219 13.96 -25.59 10.77
N ILE A 220 13.19 -25.76 9.67
CA ILE A 220 12.57 -27.06 9.33
C ILE A 220 13.57 -27.99 8.65
N LEU A 221 14.25 -27.54 7.59
CA LEU A 221 15.23 -28.36 6.83
C LEU A 221 16.65 -27.77 6.84
N GLY A 222 16.86 -26.60 7.43
CA GLY A 222 18.05 -25.79 7.20
C GLY A 222 17.98 -25.03 5.88
N ILE A 223 19.04 -24.28 5.58
CA ILE A 223 19.18 -23.52 4.32
C ILE A 223 20.08 -24.23 3.30
N ARG A 224 20.86 -25.23 3.73
CA ARG A 224 21.87 -25.89 2.90
C ARG A 224 21.23 -26.84 1.89
N PRO A 225 21.61 -26.77 0.60
CA PRO A 225 21.12 -27.70 -0.40
C PRO A 225 21.42 -29.15 -0.03
N GLY A 226 20.45 -30.03 -0.23
CA GLY A 226 20.53 -31.40 0.26
C GLY A 226 19.31 -32.23 -0.12
N THR A 227 19.24 -33.42 0.45
CA THR A 227 18.13 -34.34 0.23
C THR A 227 17.61 -34.81 1.59
N PHE A 228 16.32 -34.59 1.83
CA PHE A 228 15.58 -35.20 2.92
C PHE A 228 15.13 -36.61 2.51
N VAL A 229 15.34 -37.58 3.39
CA VAL A 229 14.78 -38.94 3.29
C VAL A 229 14.14 -39.29 4.63
N GLY A 230 12.84 -39.54 4.63
CA GLY A 230 12.13 -39.79 5.88
C GLY A 230 10.65 -40.07 5.73
N ALA A 231 9.89 -39.74 6.75
CA ALA A 231 8.44 -39.82 6.79
C ALA A 231 7.87 -38.49 7.26
N ILE A 232 6.61 -38.28 6.89
CA ILE A 232 5.75 -37.24 7.48
C ILE A 232 4.82 -37.97 8.41
N GLU A 233 4.83 -37.59 9.68
CA GLU A 233 3.88 -38.04 10.70
C GLU A 233 2.92 -36.88 10.99
N VAL A 234 1.68 -37.21 11.38
CA VAL A 234 0.67 -36.21 11.73
C VAL A 234 0.02 -36.58 13.05
N THR A 235 -0.26 -35.58 13.89
CA THR A 235 -0.93 -35.77 15.18
C THR A 235 -1.84 -34.59 15.43
N ASN A 236 -3.08 -34.85 15.82
CA ASN A 236 -3.97 -33.81 16.30
C ASN A 236 -3.77 -33.62 17.80
N GLN A 237 -3.50 -32.38 18.22
CA GLN A 237 -3.38 -31.99 19.62
C GLN A 237 -4.57 -31.10 19.98
N SER A 238 -5.52 -31.65 20.70
CA SER A 238 -6.76 -30.99 21.13
C SER A 238 -6.83 -30.97 22.66
N LYS A 239 -7.87 -30.34 23.22
CA LYS A 239 -8.07 -30.29 24.68
C LYS A 239 -8.29 -31.66 25.31
N THR A 240 -8.87 -32.58 24.56
CA THR A 240 -9.15 -33.97 24.96
C THR A 240 -7.92 -34.88 24.87
N GLY A 241 -6.85 -34.43 24.20
CA GLY A 241 -5.57 -35.11 24.17
C GLY A 241 -4.89 -35.08 22.80
N GLN A 242 -3.91 -35.96 22.63
CA GLN A 242 -3.17 -36.15 21.39
C GLN A 242 -3.66 -37.41 20.68
N LEU A 243 -4.04 -37.28 19.41
CA LEU A 243 -4.46 -38.40 18.57
C LEU A 243 -3.51 -38.52 17.37
N PRO A 244 -2.63 -39.53 17.34
CA PRO A 244 -1.78 -39.78 16.18
C PRO A 244 -2.64 -40.18 14.98
N GLY A 245 -2.20 -39.78 13.80
CA GLY A 245 -2.85 -40.10 12.54
C GLY A 245 -1.98 -40.91 11.60
N ILE A 246 -2.43 -41.02 10.36
CA ILE A 246 -1.73 -41.74 9.30
C ILE A 246 -0.96 -40.73 8.44
N GLY A 247 0.35 -40.86 8.44
CA GLY A 247 1.27 -40.04 7.65
C GLY A 247 1.75 -40.72 6.36
N ILE A 248 2.71 -40.08 5.67
CA ILE A 248 3.33 -40.60 4.45
C ILE A 248 4.74 -41.13 4.77
N PRO A 249 5.01 -42.44 4.65
CA PRO A 249 6.35 -42.99 4.82
C PRO A 249 7.20 -42.83 3.55
N GLY A 250 8.53 -42.85 3.71
CA GLY A 250 9.47 -43.00 2.61
C GLY A 250 9.54 -41.80 1.64
N ILE A 251 9.24 -40.60 2.12
CA ILE A 251 9.35 -39.39 1.31
C ILE A 251 10.81 -39.03 1.04
N VAL A 252 11.07 -38.62 -0.20
CA VAL A 252 12.36 -38.10 -0.64
C VAL A 252 12.12 -36.73 -1.26
N ARG A 253 12.82 -35.72 -0.78
CA ARG A 253 12.71 -34.33 -1.27
C ARG A 253 14.07 -33.67 -1.34
N ASP A 254 14.34 -33.02 -2.46
CA ASP A 254 15.55 -32.23 -2.65
C ASP A 254 15.28 -30.79 -2.21
N LEU A 255 16.14 -30.24 -1.34
CA LEU A 255 16.24 -28.80 -1.10
C LEU A 255 17.32 -28.22 -2.00
N LYS A 256 17.00 -27.18 -2.77
CA LYS A 256 17.97 -26.46 -3.61
C LYS A 256 18.37 -25.13 -2.98
N ALA A 257 19.47 -24.58 -3.49
CA ALA A 257 19.90 -23.24 -3.14
C ALA A 257 18.89 -22.22 -3.71
N PRO A 258 18.77 -21.02 -3.10
CA PRO A 258 18.02 -19.94 -3.73
C PRO A 258 18.59 -19.63 -5.11
N ARG A 259 17.76 -19.09 -6.00
CA ARG A 259 18.22 -18.63 -7.31
C ARG A 259 17.53 -17.36 -7.75
N ILE A 260 18.23 -16.55 -8.51
CA ILE A 260 17.64 -15.45 -9.28
C ILE A 260 17.53 -15.95 -10.71
N ASP A 261 16.38 -15.70 -11.35
CA ASP A 261 16.11 -16.05 -12.74
C ASP A 261 16.00 -14.78 -13.61
N PHE A 262 15.57 -13.65 -13.03
CA PHE A 262 15.36 -12.39 -13.76
C PHE A 262 15.57 -11.15 -12.87
N VAL A 263 16.01 -10.05 -13.49
CA VAL A 263 16.16 -8.74 -12.85
C VAL A 263 15.54 -7.68 -13.76
N SER A 264 14.67 -6.84 -13.23
CA SER A 264 14.00 -5.78 -13.98
C SER A 264 13.75 -4.51 -13.16
N PRO A 265 13.67 -3.33 -13.81
CA PRO A 265 14.04 -3.09 -15.20
C PRO A 265 15.56 -3.24 -15.42
N PRO A 266 16.03 -3.47 -16.67
CA PRO A 266 17.45 -3.55 -16.99
C PRO A 266 18.16 -2.18 -16.91
N ILE A 267 17.38 -1.09 -16.87
CA ILE A 267 17.85 0.28 -16.71
C ILE A 267 17.04 0.90 -15.56
N ALA A 268 17.72 1.42 -14.54
CA ALA A 268 17.06 2.03 -13.39
C ALA A 268 17.75 3.35 -12.98
N SER A 269 16.97 4.36 -12.60
CA SER A 269 17.47 5.59 -11.97
C SER A 269 17.39 5.50 -10.45
N ARG A 270 18.14 6.37 -9.74
CA ARG A 270 18.03 6.52 -8.27
C ARG A 270 16.55 6.61 -7.85
N GLY A 271 16.21 5.93 -6.76
CA GLY A 271 14.87 5.90 -6.19
C GLY A 271 13.91 4.91 -6.87
N GLN A 272 14.29 4.34 -8.01
CA GLN A 272 13.48 3.36 -8.74
C GLN A 272 13.57 1.98 -8.10
N ARG A 273 12.47 1.22 -8.16
CA ARG A 273 12.40 -0.18 -7.75
C ARG A 273 13.01 -1.08 -8.82
N ILE A 274 13.90 -1.97 -8.38
CA ILE A 274 14.42 -3.11 -9.11
C ILE A 274 13.78 -4.36 -8.52
N VAL A 275 13.09 -5.12 -9.35
CA VAL A 275 12.45 -6.38 -9.02
C VAL A 275 13.38 -7.52 -9.44
N LEU A 276 13.65 -8.43 -8.51
CA LEU A 276 14.38 -9.66 -8.74
C LEU A 276 13.41 -10.83 -8.61
N GLU A 277 13.27 -11.61 -9.68
CA GLU A 277 12.44 -12.80 -9.70
C GLU A 277 13.30 -14.06 -9.68
N GLY A 278 12.84 -15.08 -8.98
CA GLY A 278 13.54 -16.34 -8.82
C GLY A 278 12.79 -17.27 -7.88
N ARG A 279 13.52 -18.00 -7.02
CA ARG A 279 12.93 -18.88 -6.03
C ARG A 279 13.88 -19.13 -4.86
N GLY A 280 13.31 -19.35 -3.68
CA GLY A 280 14.08 -19.63 -2.47
C GLY A 280 14.42 -18.40 -1.64
N PHE A 281 13.77 -17.26 -1.91
CA PHE A 281 13.98 -16.04 -1.17
C PHE A 281 13.28 -16.13 0.20
N VAL A 282 14.03 -15.87 1.25
CA VAL A 282 13.53 -15.82 2.63
C VAL A 282 13.57 -14.37 3.09
N SER A 283 12.42 -13.86 3.53
CA SER A 283 12.29 -12.52 4.10
C SER A 283 13.05 -12.38 5.40
N THR A 284 13.40 -11.15 5.77
CA THR A 284 14.05 -10.87 7.05
C THR A 284 13.18 -11.33 8.22
N ASP A 285 13.68 -12.30 8.98
CA ASP A 285 13.06 -12.82 10.19
C ASP A 285 14.06 -12.74 11.36
N PRO A 286 13.81 -11.89 12.38
CA PRO A 286 14.67 -11.76 13.55
C PRO A 286 14.71 -13.02 14.44
N PHE A 287 13.64 -13.82 14.46
CA PHE A 287 13.55 -15.02 15.29
C PHE A 287 14.46 -16.12 14.74
N TYR A 288 14.49 -16.29 13.41
CA TYR A 288 15.36 -17.25 12.72
C TYR A 288 16.71 -16.68 12.31
N GLU A 289 16.97 -15.40 12.62
CA GLU A 289 18.12 -14.62 12.17
C GLU A 289 18.39 -14.83 10.68
N SER A 290 17.32 -14.79 9.87
CA SER A 290 17.37 -15.21 8.46
C SER A 290 16.97 -14.11 7.49
N THR A 291 17.62 -14.05 6.34
CA THR A 291 17.29 -13.13 5.24
C THR A 291 18.01 -13.53 3.96
N THR A 292 17.49 -13.12 2.80
CA THR A 292 18.18 -13.22 1.51
C THR A 292 18.77 -11.88 1.12
N LEU A 293 20.06 -11.85 0.87
CA LEU A 293 20.80 -10.70 0.35
C LEU A 293 21.02 -10.85 -1.16
N ILE A 294 21.34 -9.76 -1.83
CA ILE A 294 21.71 -9.73 -3.24
C ILE A 294 23.20 -9.40 -3.32
N ARG A 295 23.99 -10.26 -3.95
CA ARG A 295 25.42 -10.03 -4.18
C ARG A 295 25.70 -9.75 -5.64
N LEU A 296 26.39 -8.66 -5.93
CA LEU A 296 26.81 -8.27 -7.27
C LEU A 296 28.33 -8.50 -7.38
N GLU A 297 28.74 -9.33 -8.33
CA GLU A 297 30.14 -9.59 -8.67
C GLU A 297 30.43 -9.33 -10.15
N GLY A 298 31.52 -8.63 -10.46
CA GLY A 298 31.88 -8.23 -11.81
C GLY A 298 32.45 -6.82 -11.88
N THR A 299 32.09 -6.06 -12.91
CA THR A 299 32.60 -4.70 -13.13
C THR A 299 31.48 -3.67 -13.16
N PHE A 300 31.79 -2.45 -12.72
CA PHE A 300 30.91 -1.28 -12.86
C PHE A 300 31.65 -0.19 -13.64
N ASP A 301 31.23 0.03 -14.88
CA ASP A 301 31.79 1.05 -15.75
C ASP A 301 31.08 2.39 -15.49
N VAL A 302 31.82 3.37 -14.97
CA VAL A 302 31.26 4.67 -14.59
C VAL A 302 31.04 5.53 -15.83
N ALA A 303 29.79 5.97 -16.03
CA ALA A 303 29.40 6.72 -17.22
C ALA A 303 30.26 7.99 -17.41
N LYS A 304 30.59 8.29 -18.67
CA LYS A 304 31.39 9.46 -19.09
C LYS A 304 32.80 9.54 -18.48
N THR A 305 33.32 8.42 -17.96
CA THR A 305 34.70 8.31 -17.49
C THR A 305 35.35 7.06 -18.06
N SER A 306 36.67 6.94 -17.93
CA SER A 306 37.39 5.69 -18.17
C SER A 306 37.53 4.83 -16.90
N ASN A 307 36.78 5.14 -15.84
CA ASN A 307 36.88 4.45 -14.56
C ASN A 307 35.98 3.22 -14.56
N THR A 308 36.59 2.06 -14.31
CA THR A 308 35.88 0.80 -14.07
C THR A 308 36.17 0.36 -12.65
N LEU A 309 35.11 0.15 -11.86
CA LEU A 309 35.21 -0.44 -10.52
C LEU A 309 35.14 -1.95 -10.65
N VAL A 310 36.06 -2.66 -9.99
CA VAL A 310 36.02 -4.12 -9.89
C VAL A 310 35.34 -4.50 -8.59
N LEU A 311 34.25 -5.25 -8.69
CA LEU A 311 33.37 -5.64 -7.59
C LEU A 311 33.48 -7.14 -7.32
N ASP A 312 34.70 -7.67 -7.15
CA ASP A 312 34.90 -9.12 -6.97
C ASP A 312 35.32 -9.47 -5.54
N GLY A 313 34.92 -10.66 -5.08
CA GLY A 313 35.38 -11.22 -3.81
C GLY A 313 35.03 -10.30 -2.63
N PRO A 314 36.02 -9.84 -1.82
CA PRO A 314 35.76 -8.90 -0.72
C PRO A 314 35.21 -7.53 -1.15
N SER A 315 35.40 -7.16 -2.42
CA SER A 315 34.89 -5.90 -3.00
C SER A 315 33.51 -6.06 -3.65
N ALA A 316 32.95 -7.27 -3.64
CA ALA A 316 31.60 -7.53 -4.11
C ALA A 316 30.58 -6.70 -3.33
N LEU A 317 29.60 -6.15 -4.05
CA LEU A 317 28.55 -5.36 -3.41
C LEU A 317 27.46 -6.29 -2.88
N ALA A 318 27.22 -6.25 -1.58
CA ALA A 318 26.10 -6.94 -0.94
C ALA A 318 24.99 -5.92 -0.62
N LEU A 319 23.80 -6.18 -1.14
CA LEU A 319 22.62 -5.35 -1.01
C LEU A 319 21.55 -6.06 -0.19
N PHE A 320 20.91 -5.32 0.71
CA PHE A 320 19.73 -5.76 1.43
C PHE A 320 18.49 -5.39 0.61
N PRO A 321 17.62 -6.34 0.25
CA PRO A 321 16.34 -6.02 -0.36
C PRO A 321 15.50 -5.11 0.54
N ASP A 322 14.79 -4.16 -0.06
CA ASP A 322 13.82 -3.31 0.64
C ASP A 322 12.50 -4.05 0.93
N GLY A 323 12.20 -5.12 0.18
CA GLY A 323 10.97 -5.87 0.35
C GLY A 323 10.98 -7.27 -0.26
N PHE A 324 10.12 -8.12 0.27
CA PHE A 324 9.84 -9.46 -0.24
C PHE A 324 8.33 -9.54 -0.51
N LYS A 325 7.94 -9.83 -1.74
CA LYS A 325 6.52 -10.07 -2.08
C LYS A 325 6.14 -11.54 -1.89
N SER A 326 7.11 -12.43 -2.05
CA SER A 326 6.98 -13.87 -1.86
C SER A 326 8.38 -14.48 -1.79
N ASN A 327 8.48 -15.81 -1.69
CA ASN A 327 9.75 -16.51 -1.83
C ASN A 327 10.31 -16.54 -3.27
N ARG A 328 9.64 -15.84 -4.20
CA ARG A 328 9.99 -15.75 -5.62
C ARG A 328 10.30 -14.35 -6.09
N VAL A 329 9.91 -13.32 -5.33
CA VAL A 329 10.01 -11.92 -5.75
C VAL A 329 10.57 -11.08 -4.61
N MET A 330 11.74 -10.49 -4.86
CA MET A 330 12.37 -9.48 -4.00
C MET A 330 12.37 -8.13 -4.71
N GLU A 331 12.30 -7.06 -3.93
CA GLU A 331 12.41 -5.69 -4.41
C GLU A 331 13.63 -5.03 -3.75
N TYR A 332 14.43 -4.35 -4.57
CA TYR A 332 15.50 -3.49 -4.13
C TYR A 332 15.26 -2.08 -4.68
N ILE A 333 15.32 -1.07 -3.82
CA ILE A 333 15.22 0.33 -4.23
C ILE A 333 16.63 0.83 -4.45
N LEU A 334 16.88 1.44 -5.61
CA LEU A 334 18.19 1.99 -5.94
C LEU A 334 18.45 3.28 -5.15
N ARG A 335 18.84 3.14 -3.88
CA ARG A 335 19.04 4.26 -2.96
C ARG A 335 20.47 4.79 -2.97
N VAL A 336 20.60 5.98 -2.40
CA VAL A 336 21.86 6.49 -1.87
C VAL A 336 21.70 6.70 -0.37
N SER A 337 22.80 6.55 0.36
CA SER A 337 22.83 6.73 1.81
C SER A 337 23.92 7.73 2.17
N PRO A 338 23.73 8.58 3.18
CA PRO A 338 24.81 9.38 3.72
C PRO A 338 25.80 8.48 4.48
N THR A 339 27.09 8.76 4.32
CA THR A 339 28.16 8.24 5.16
C THR A 339 28.19 9.00 6.49
N PRO A 340 28.93 8.51 7.51
CA PRO A 340 29.14 9.28 8.74
C PRO A 340 29.78 10.66 8.54
N SER A 341 30.48 10.90 7.42
CA SER A 341 31.04 12.21 7.05
C SER A 341 30.02 13.14 6.37
N GLY A 342 28.83 12.65 6.04
CA GLY A 342 27.78 13.39 5.34
C GLY A 342 27.81 13.25 3.80
N ASP A 343 28.82 12.59 3.25
CA ASP A 343 28.91 12.32 1.81
C ASP A 343 27.90 11.25 1.40
N LEU A 344 27.44 11.23 0.15
CA LEU A 344 26.55 10.17 -0.32
C LEU A 344 27.33 8.94 -0.80
N THR A 345 26.76 7.75 -0.63
CA THR A 345 27.26 6.47 -1.15
C THR A 345 26.10 5.60 -1.65
N GLY A 346 26.40 4.54 -2.39
CA GLY A 346 25.42 3.59 -2.91
C GLY A 346 25.41 3.50 -4.44
N LEU A 347 24.84 2.40 -4.96
CA LEU A 347 24.84 2.10 -6.40
C LEU A 347 24.07 3.15 -7.22
N GLY A 348 23.07 3.82 -6.62
CA GLY A 348 22.29 4.87 -7.28
C GLY A 348 22.97 6.24 -7.38
N LEU A 349 24.17 6.40 -6.82
CA LEU A 349 24.83 7.70 -6.75
C LEU A 349 25.44 8.13 -8.09
N THR A 350 25.94 7.18 -8.87
CA THR A 350 26.67 7.47 -10.09
C THR A 350 26.12 6.63 -11.22
N ALA A 351 25.79 7.28 -12.34
CA ALA A 351 25.37 6.59 -13.54
C ALA A 351 26.50 5.70 -14.08
N GLY A 352 26.14 4.55 -14.62
CA GLY A 352 27.11 3.56 -15.07
C GLY A 352 26.44 2.26 -15.44
N THR A 353 27.23 1.26 -15.80
CA THR A 353 26.72 -0.07 -16.14
C THR A 353 27.45 -1.14 -15.35
N PHE A 354 26.69 -1.89 -14.57
CA PHE A 354 27.16 -3.13 -13.99
C PHE A 354 27.14 -4.23 -15.05
N THR A 355 28.21 -5.01 -15.16
CA THR A 355 28.29 -6.23 -15.96
C THR A 355 28.90 -7.34 -15.11
N GLY A 356 28.15 -8.41 -14.88
CA GLY A 356 28.59 -9.44 -13.96
C GLY A 356 27.50 -10.43 -13.58
N THR A 357 27.68 -11.08 -12.42
CA THR A 357 26.72 -12.00 -11.84
C THR A 357 25.96 -11.34 -10.69
N ILE A 358 24.63 -11.46 -10.68
CA ILE A 358 23.77 -11.09 -9.55
C ILE A 358 23.29 -12.39 -8.88
N THR A 359 23.72 -12.61 -7.64
CA THR A 359 23.56 -13.88 -6.92
C THR A 359 22.79 -13.69 -5.61
N PRO A 360 21.77 -14.52 -5.31
CA PRO A 360 21.13 -14.46 -4.00
C PRO A 360 22.02 -15.14 -2.94
N MET A 361 22.12 -14.53 -1.76
CA MET A 361 22.81 -15.10 -0.61
C MET A 361 21.84 -15.26 0.55
N LEU A 362 21.50 -16.50 0.89
CA LEU A 362 20.63 -16.79 2.03
C LEU A 362 21.48 -16.95 3.29
N VAL A 363 21.15 -16.17 4.31
CA VAL A 363 21.75 -16.23 5.65
C VAL A 363 20.70 -16.75 6.62
N SER A 364 21.11 -17.60 7.56
CA SER A 364 20.30 -17.99 8.73
C SER A 364 21.23 -18.32 9.90
N GLY A 365 21.20 -17.47 10.93
CA GLY A 365 22.16 -17.52 12.04
C GLY A 365 23.61 -17.50 11.52
N PRO A 366 24.46 -18.49 11.88
CA PRO A 366 25.85 -18.56 11.41
C PRO A 366 26.00 -19.17 10.01
N GLU A 367 24.93 -19.68 9.40
CA GLU A 367 25.00 -20.34 8.10
C GLU A 367 24.78 -19.33 6.97
N THR A 368 25.51 -19.54 5.87
CA THR A 368 25.34 -18.78 4.63
C THR A 368 25.38 -19.74 3.45
N VAL A 369 24.41 -19.58 2.55
CA VAL A 369 24.32 -20.33 1.30
C VAL A 369 24.32 -19.34 0.15
N ILE A 370 25.30 -19.49 -0.74
CA ILE A 370 25.36 -18.79 -2.01
C ILE A 370 24.47 -19.55 -2.99
N GLY A 371 23.51 -18.85 -3.57
CA GLY A 371 22.57 -19.38 -4.54
C GLY A 371 23.07 -19.38 -5.97
N ASP A 372 22.18 -19.74 -6.89
CA ASP A 372 22.43 -19.67 -8.32
C ASP A 372 22.08 -18.26 -8.82
N GLY A 373 23.09 -17.50 -9.24
CA GLY A 373 22.93 -16.16 -9.80
C GLY A 373 22.73 -16.13 -11.30
N ILE A 374 22.34 -14.97 -11.83
CA ILE A 374 22.29 -14.71 -13.27
C ILE A 374 23.47 -13.87 -13.73
N GLN A 375 24.04 -14.20 -14.88
CA GLN A 375 24.94 -13.29 -15.60
C GLN A 375 24.08 -12.26 -16.33
N THR A 376 24.26 -10.98 -16.01
CA THR A 376 23.45 -9.90 -16.58
C THR A 376 24.21 -8.59 -16.65
N SER A 377 23.57 -7.59 -17.26
CA SER A 377 23.98 -6.20 -17.21
C SER A 377 22.83 -5.36 -16.65
N LEU A 378 23.16 -4.45 -15.74
CA LEU A 378 22.21 -3.51 -15.14
C LEU A 378 22.77 -2.10 -15.33
N THR A 379 22.07 -1.28 -16.09
CA THR A 379 22.43 0.12 -16.29
C THR A 379 21.81 0.99 -15.21
N ILE A 380 22.66 1.72 -14.51
CA ILE A 380 22.25 2.80 -13.63
C ILE A 380 22.16 4.07 -14.47
N ALA A 381 20.95 4.50 -14.76
CA ALA A 381 20.69 5.70 -15.53
C ALA A 381 21.00 6.97 -14.72
N PRO A 382 21.19 8.11 -15.40
CA PRO A 382 21.21 9.40 -14.75
C PRO A 382 20.02 9.61 -13.83
N GLN A 383 20.25 10.42 -12.79
CA GLN A 383 19.26 10.73 -11.78
C GLN A 383 18.03 11.38 -12.41
N ARG A 384 16.86 10.82 -12.11
CA ARG A 384 15.55 11.30 -12.56
C ARG A 384 14.71 11.66 -11.36
N GLN A 385 14.08 12.83 -11.38
CA GLN A 385 13.05 13.18 -10.41
C GLN A 385 11.68 12.75 -10.97
N VAL A 386 10.89 12.02 -10.19
CA VAL A 386 9.48 11.77 -10.50
C VAL A 386 8.62 12.60 -9.54
N VAL A 387 7.62 13.29 -10.06
CA VAL A 387 6.70 14.12 -9.28
C VAL A 387 5.28 13.63 -9.47
N PHE A 388 4.64 13.23 -8.38
CA PHE A 388 3.23 12.93 -8.32
C PHE A 388 2.44 14.21 -8.03
N VAL A 389 1.67 14.67 -9.01
CA VAL A 389 0.76 15.82 -8.87
C VAL A 389 -0.59 15.30 -8.37
N ASN A 390 -0.81 15.41 -7.06
CA ASN A 390 -1.97 14.88 -6.37
C ASN A 390 -3.10 15.92 -6.31
N PHE A 391 -4.06 15.85 -7.23
CA PHE A 391 -5.24 16.72 -7.20
C PHE A 391 -6.22 16.27 -6.11
N LEU A 392 -6.37 17.10 -5.08
CA LEU A 392 -7.23 16.84 -3.92
C LEU A 392 -8.70 17.19 -4.21
N PRO A 393 -9.68 16.69 -3.43
CA PRO A 393 -11.09 17.06 -3.59
C PRO A 393 -11.36 18.57 -3.56
N GLY A 394 -10.55 19.34 -2.81
CA GLY A 394 -10.65 20.80 -2.77
C GLY A 394 -10.36 21.48 -4.11
N PHE A 395 -9.53 20.87 -4.97
CA PHE A 395 -9.31 21.33 -6.34
C PHE A 395 -10.62 21.24 -7.14
N SER A 396 -11.28 20.08 -7.13
CA SER A 396 -12.56 19.88 -7.83
C SER A 396 -13.65 20.83 -7.33
N THR A 397 -13.74 21.04 -6.00
CA THR A 397 -14.66 22.04 -5.43
C THR A 397 -14.38 23.44 -5.98
N THR A 398 -13.11 23.85 -6.05
CA THR A 398 -12.73 25.19 -6.51
C THR A 398 -12.97 25.35 -8.01
N VAL A 399 -12.64 24.34 -8.83
CA VAL A 399 -12.92 24.34 -10.26
C VAL A 399 -14.43 24.43 -10.52
N ALA A 400 -15.25 23.77 -9.69
CA ALA A 400 -16.70 23.92 -9.74
C ALA A 400 -17.18 25.32 -9.31
N GLU A 401 -16.57 25.95 -8.28
CA GLU A 401 -16.84 27.35 -7.90
C GLU A 401 -16.53 28.33 -9.03
N MET A 402 -15.51 28.04 -9.86
CA MET A 402 -15.19 28.80 -11.07
C MET A 402 -16.16 28.52 -12.24
N GLY A 403 -17.12 27.61 -12.08
CA GLY A 403 -18.03 27.19 -13.14
C GLY A 403 -17.39 26.28 -14.19
N LEU A 404 -16.22 25.70 -13.92
CA LEU A 404 -15.43 24.90 -14.87
C LEU A 404 -15.42 23.40 -14.56
N GLY A 405 -16.26 22.93 -13.62
CA GLY A 405 -16.27 21.53 -13.17
C GLY A 405 -16.41 20.50 -14.29
N PHE A 406 -17.16 20.80 -15.35
CA PHE A 406 -17.33 19.88 -16.49
C PHE A 406 -16.04 19.66 -17.30
N VAL A 407 -15.10 20.61 -17.26
CA VAL A 407 -13.81 20.56 -17.99
C VAL A 407 -12.61 20.38 -17.07
N GLU A 408 -12.83 19.89 -15.84
CA GLU A 408 -11.79 19.67 -14.83
C GLU A 408 -10.62 18.83 -15.37
N GLN A 409 -10.92 17.75 -16.11
CA GLN A 409 -9.86 16.90 -16.66
C GLN A 409 -8.96 17.66 -17.65
N ALA A 410 -9.54 18.49 -18.51
CA ALA A 410 -8.76 19.29 -19.47
C ALA A 410 -7.85 20.30 -18.74
N ILE A 411 -8.28 20.82 -17.58
CA ILE A 411 -7.46 21.68 -16.72
C ILE A 411 -6.30 20.87 -16.14
N LYS A 412 -6.55 19.67 -15.58
CA LYS A 412 -5.49 18.78 -15.05
C LYS A 412 -4.46 18.43 -16.14
N ASP A 413 -4.92 18.10 -17.34
CA ASP A 413 -4.05 17.79 -18.47
C ASP A 413 -3.19 19.00 -18.86
N ARG A 414 -3.78 20.22 -18.84
CA ARG A 414 -3.03 21.45 -19.08
C ARG A 414 -1.98 21.72 -17.99
N VAL A 415 -2.31 21.48 -16.72
CA VAL A 415 -1.37 21.61 -15.59
C VAL A 415 -0.13 20.74 -15.83
N LEU A 416 -0.33 19.45 -16.12
CA LEU A 416 0.78 18.54 -16.41
C LEU A 416 1.59 18.97 -17.64
N ALA A 417 0.91 19.45 -18.69
CA ALA A 417 1.59 19.94 -19.89
C ALA A 417 2.47 21.17 -19.61
N VAL A 418 2.02 22.08 -18.74
CA VAL A 418 2.82 23.23 -18.27
C VAL A 418 4.02 22.75 -17.46
N CYS A 419 3.82 21.84 -16.49
CA CYS A 419 4.93 21.29 -15.70
C CYS A 419 6.01 20.64 -16.57
N ALA A 420 5.60 19.81 -17.53
CA ALA A 420 6.51 19.15 -18.47
C ALA A 420 7.23 20.15 -19.39
N ARG A 421 6.54 21.20 -19.84
CA ARG A 421 7.13 22.26 -20.68
C ARG A 421 8.20 23.04 -19.92
N ASP A 422 7.89 23.48 -18.71
CA ASP A 422 8.77 24.39 -17.93
C ASP A 422 10.09 23.70 -17.55
N TYR A 423 10.04 22.38 -17.33
CA TYR A 423 11.22 21.53 -17.11
C TYR A 423 11.75 20.83 -18.37
N SER A 424 11.29 21.20 -19.58
CA SER A 424 11.76 20.57 -20.82
C SER A 424 13.28 20.61 -20.93
N GLY A 425 13.91 19.45 -21.14
CA GLY A 425 15.37 19.32 -21.17
C GLY A 425 16.02 19.00 -19.83
N ILE A 426 15.24 18.83 -18.75
CA ILE A 426 15.68 18.35 -17.43
C ILE A 426 15.13 16.93 -17.23
N ASN A 427 15.88 16.05 -16.56
CA ASN A 427 15.46 14.67 -16.30
C ASN A 427 14.46 14.60 -15.13
N ILE A 428 13.26 15.12 -15.37
CA ILE A 428 12.13 15.12 -14.44
C ILE A 428 10.84 14.74 -15.16
N GLU A 429 9.98 14.01 -14.46
CA GLU A 429 8.72 13.51 -14.99
C GLU A 429 7.57 13.85 -14.04
N PHE A 430 6.47 14.37 -14.57
CA PHE A 430 5.26 14.68 -13.81
C PHE A 430 4.15 13.67 -14.14
N ARG A 431 3.52 13.12 -13.10
CA ARG A 431 2.47 12.11 -13.23
C ARG A 431 1.23 12.50 -12.42
N ALA A 432 0.05 12.25 -12.96
CA ALA A 432 -1.22 12.36 -12.23
C ALA A 432 -1.57 11.09 -11.43
N ASP A 433 -0.92 9.96 -11.73
CA ASP A 433 -1.09 8.73 -10.97
C ASP A 433 0.10 8.52 -10.04
N ARG A 434 -0.18 7.93 -8.87
CA ARG A 434 0.85 7.65 -7.87
C ARG A 434 1.86 6.62 -8.42
N PRO A 435 3.17 6.93 -8.46
CA PRO A 435 4.19 6.01 -8.97
C PRO A 435 4.25 4.69 -8.19
N THR A 436 4.27 3.57 -8.90
CA THR A 436 4.47 2.22 -8.35
C THR A 436 5.86 1.67 -8.65
N ASP A 437 6.56 2.24 -9.62
CA ASP A 437 7.92 1.95 -10.07
C ASP A 437 8.99 2.75 -9.32
N PHE A 438 8.65 3.90 -8.73
CA PHE A 438 9.55 4.69 -7.89
C PHE A 438 9.13 4.66 -6.41
N ALA A 439 10.11 4.48 -5.54
CA ALA A 439 9.93 4.61 -4.09
C ALA A 439 10.32 6.00 -3.59
N GLU A 440 11.31 6.62 -4.21
CA GLU A 440 11.68 8.03 -3.98
C GLU A 440 11.09 8.87 -5.13
N TYR A 441 9.99 9.57 -4.85
CA TYR A 441 9.36 10.54 -5.74
C TYR A 441 8.74 11.65 -4.89
N SER A 442 8.73 12.87 -5.42
CA SER A 442 8.11 14.02 -4.74
C SER A 442 6.61 14.02 -4.96
N VAL A 443 5.87 14.55 -4.01
CA VAL A 443 4.42 14.76 -4.08
C VAL A 443 4.16 16.25 -4.02
N VAL A 444 3.33 16.77 -4.93
CA VAL A 444 2.73 18.10 -4.79
C VAL A 444 1.23 17.92 -4.74
N GLU A 445 0.64 18.38 -3.64
CA GLU A 445 -0.80 18.43 -3.49
C GLU A 445 -1.36 19.70 -4.12
N VAL A 446 -2.35 19.55 -4.99
CA VAL A 446 -3.10 20.67 -5.58
C VAL A 446 -4.50 20.65 -4.99
N GLY A 447 -4.79 21.65 -4.16
CA GLY A 447 -6.01 21.76 -3.36
C GLY A 447 -6.85 22.99 -3.66
N GLY A 448 -7.74 23.31 -2.73
CA GLY A 448 -8.67 24.43 -2.82
C GLY A 448 -8.19 25.66 -2.05
N ALA A 449 -8.86 25.96 -0.93
CA ALA A 449 -8.48 27.06 -0.05
C ALA A 449 -7.13 26.85 0.65
N ASP A 450 -6.41 27.94 0.88
CA ASP A 450 -5.19 27.98 1.71
C ASP A 450 -5.54 27.76 3.19
N PRO A 451 -5.16 26.61 3.79
CA PRO A 451 -5.48 26.31 5.18
C PRO A 451 -4.71 27.19 6.18
N ASN A 452 -3.65 27.87 5.73
CA ASN A 452 -2.91 28.82 6.57
C ASN A 452 -3.66 30.15 6.69
N ASN A 453 -4.67 30.41 5.86
CA ASN A 453 -5.38 31.68 5.78
C ASN A 453 -4.43 32.87 5.55
N ALA A 454 -3.37 32.64 4.76
CA ALA A 454 -2.32 33.62 4.47
C ALA A 454 -2.42 34.17 3.04
N GLY A 455 -3.34 33.63 2.23
CA GLY A 455 -3.53 34.04 0.83
C GLY A 455 -2.41 33.55 -0.08
N LEU A 456 -1.70 32.49 0.31
CA LEU A 456 -0.63 31.92 -0.49
C LEU A 456 -1.21 31.23 -1.73
N PHE A 457 -0.52 31.33 -2.86
CA PHE A 457 -0.84 30.56 -4.07
C PHE A 457 -0.28 29.14 -3.99
N GLY A 458 0.91 29.00 -3.40
CA GLY A 458 1.54 27.74 -3.09
C GLY A 458 2.51 27.89 -1.92
N LEU A 459 2.88 26.77 -1.32
CA LEU A 459 3.92 26.71 -0.30
C LEU A 459 4.59 25.33 -0.27
N ASP A 460 5.90 25.31 -0.52
CA ASP A 460 6.78 24.26 -0.03
C ASP A 460 6.95 24.38 1.49
N ASN A 461 6.32 23.46 2.21
CA ASN A 461 6.37 23.34 3.68
C ASN A 461 7.40 22.29 4.14
N THR A 462 8.27 21.80 3.26
CA THR A 462 9.27 20.78 3.60
C THR A 462 10.49 21.40 4.30
N LYS A 463 11.15 20.59 5.13
CA LYS A 463 12.32 21.01 5.90
C LYS A 463 13.57 20.97 5.04
N GLY A 464 14.35 22.05 5.02
CA GLY A 464 15.56 22.11 4.19
C GLY A 464 15.25 22.27 2.70
N LYS A 465 14.09 22.86 2.38
CA LYS A 465 13.84 23.43 1.05
C LYS A 465 14.89 24.49 0.72
N ASP A 466 15.10 24.75 -0.56
CA ASP A 466 16.04 25.75 -1.06
C ASP A 466 17.52 25.47 -0.71
N VAL A 467 17.84 24.26 -0.23
CA VAL A 467 19.20 23.86 0.16
C VAL A 467 19.56 22.51 -0.45
N GLY A 468 20.09 22.54 -1.68
CA GLY A 468 20.70 21.37 -2.33
C GLY A 468 19.73 20.23 -2.64
N ASN A 469 19.87 19.62 -3.81
CA ASN A 469 19.02 18.50 -4.21
C ASN A 469 19.43 17.15 -3.57
N LEU A 470 19.30 17.04 -2.25
CA LEU A 470 19.62 15.81 -1.50
C LEU A 470 18.42 14.85 -1.40
N ARG A 471 17.19 15.38 -1.51
CA ARG A 471 15.93 14.67 -1.23
C ARG A 471 15.06 14.58 -2.48
N PHE A 472 14.62 13.37 -2.79
CA PHE A 472 13.83 13.06 -4.00
C PHE A 472 12.40 12.63 -3.66
N ASN A 473 12.05 12.69 -2.39
CA ASN A 473 10.84 12.13 -1.79
C ASN A 473 10.07 13.18 -0.96
N ASP A 474 10.20 14.45 -1.34
CA ASP A 474 9.58 15.56 -0.63
C ASP A 474 8.06 15.55 -0.82
N VAL A 475 7.33 15.87 0.24
CA VAL A 475 5.87 15.97 0.21
C VAL A 475 5.49 17.43 0.43
N ILE A 476 5.21 18.12 -0.67
CA ILE A 476 4.70 19.49 -0.71
C ILE A 476 3.18 19.41 -0.60
N GLY A 477 2.70 19.35 0.64
CA GLY A 477 1.30 19.05 0.95
C GLY A 477 1.07 18.81 2.43
N GLY A 478 -0.18 18.55 2.79
CA GLY A 478 -0.58 18.22 4.16
C GLY A 478 -0.08 19.23 5.21
N THR A 479 0.19 18.75 6.41
CA THR A 479 0.73 19.55 7.52
C THR A 479 2.13 19.06 7.90
N ASN A 480 3.07 19.99 8.08
CA ASN A 480 4.41 19.70 8.57
C ASN A 480 4.59 20.27 10.00
N ALA A 481 4.78 19.37 10.97
CA ALA A 481 4.97 19.75 12.37
C ALA A 481 6.33 20.42 12.63
N GLU A 482 7.40 19.95 11.98
CA GLU A 482 8.75 20.51 12.16
C GLU A 482 8.83 21.94 11.62
N THR A 483 8.21 22.21 10.47
CA THR A 483 8.10 23.56 9.89
C THR A 483 7.31 24.50 10.80
N ARG A 484 6.25 23.99 11.45
CA ARG A 484 5.47 24.74 12.45
C ARG A 484 6.31 25.08 13.68
N GLU A 485 7.10 24.14 14.20
CA GLU A 485 7.98 24.34 15.36
C GLU A 485 9.04 25.41 15.11
N GLN A 486 9.44 25.59 13.85
CA GLN A 486 10.35 26.66 13.41
C GLN A 486 9.65 28.03 13.21
N GLY A 487 8.34 28.10 13.42
CA GLY A 487 7.54 29.34 13.32
C GLY A 487 7.05 29.67 11.91
N TYR A 488 7.19 28.76 10.93
CA TYR A 488 6.70 28.94 9.57
C TYR A 488 5.29 28.35 9.39
N PHE A 489 4.65 28.70 8.27
CA PHE A 489 3.37 28.12 7.88
C PHE A 489 3.47 26.61 7.69
N ALA A 490 2.51 25.87 8.23
CA ALA A 490 2.59 24.43 8.38
C ALA A 490 1.98 23.67 7.20
N PHE A 491 1.01 24.27 6.50
CA PHE A 491 0.29 23.61 5.42
C PHE A 491 0.91 23.92 4.07
N GLY A 492 1.34 22.91 3.33
CA GLY A 492 1.93 23.04 2.01
C GLY A 492 0.97 22.64 0.88
N GLY A 493 1.43 22.82 -0.35
CA GLY A 493 0.66 22.51 -1.57
C GLY A 493 0.35 23.76 -2.39
N VAL A 494 -0.46 23.58 -3.44
CA VAL A 494 -0.96 24.66 -4.31
C VAL A 494 -2.43 24.92 -4.00
N PHE A 495 -2.77 26.17 -3.70
CA PHE A 495 -4.08 26.59 -3.21
C PHE A 495 -4.85 27.33 -4.30
N VAL A 496 -5.57 26.59 -5.14
CA VAL A 496 -6.21 27.15 -6.35
C VAL A 496 -7.25 28.21 -6.03
N ARG A 497 -7.92 28.12 -4.87
CA ARG A 497 -8.93 29.13 -4.49
C ARG A 497 -8.30 30.47 -4.15
N SER A 498 -7.02 30.52 -3.78
CA SER A 498 -6.29 31.77 -3.54
C SER A 498 -6.15 32.60 -4.82
N PHE A 499 -6.23 32.00 -6.01
CA PHE A 499 -6.25 32.75 -7.28
C PHE A 499 -7.46 33.68 -7.43
N PHE A 500 -8.51 33.53 -6.62
CA PHE A 500 -9.62 34.48 -6.63
C PHE A 500 -9.16 35.89 -6.25
N GLN A 501 -8.05 36.03 -5.52
CA GLN A 501 -7.44 37.32 -5.21
C GLN A 501 -6.81 38.00 -6.44
N LEU A 502 -6.73 37.32 -7.60
CA LEU A 502 -6.31 37.90 -8.87
C LEU A 502 -7.48 38.60 -9.60
N SER A 503 -8.71 38.43 -9.12
CA SER A 503 -9.89 39.17 -9.57
C SER A 503 -10.08 40.45 -8.75
N PRO A 504 -10.35 41.60 -9.38
CA PRO A 504 -10.77 42.81 -8.67
C PRO A 504 -12.23 42.79 -8.21
N SER A 505 -13.06 41.84 -8.65
CA SER A 505 -14.52 41.91 -8.56
C SER A 505 -15.19 40.77 -7.79
N ILE A 506 -14.45 39.73 -7.37
CA ILE A 506 -15.05 38.62 -6.61
C ILE A 506 -15.53 39.10 -5.23
N PRO A 507 -16.83 38.92 -4.89
CA PRO A 507 -17.35 39.34 -3.59
C PRO A 507 -16.69 38.59 -2.41
N GLY A 508 -16.32 39.33 -1.37
CA GLY A 508 -15.77 38.76 -0.14
C GLY A 508 -14.33 38.23 -0.25
N VAL A 509 -13.61 38.62 -1.31
CA VAL A 509 -12.19 38.33 -1.51
C VAL A 509 -11.44 39.65 -1.66
N ASP A 510 -10.38 39.82 -0.87
CA ASP A 510 -9.51 41.00 -0.99
C ASP A 510 -8.55 40.80 -2.18
N PRO A 511 -8.57 41.71 -3.19
CA PRO A 511 -7.69 41.58 -4.34
C PRO A 511 -6.24 41.91 -3.98
N LEU A 512 -5.31 41.14 -4.53
CA LEU A 512 -3.88 41.44 -4.43
C LEU A 512 -3.52 42.65 -5.31
N PRO A 513 -2.41 43.36 -5.03
CA PRO A 513 -1.90 44.43 -5.90
C PRO A 513 -1.65 43.99 -7.36
N ILE A 514 -1.47 42.69 -7.57
CA ILE A 514 -1.25 42.05 -8.87
C ILE A 514 -2.53 41.56 -9.56
N ALA A 515 -3.71 41.85 -8.99
CA ALA A 515 -5.00 41.53 -9.58
C ALA A 515 -5.21 42.26 -10.91
N SER A 516 -6.01 41.65 -11.79
CA SER A 516 -6.25 42.19 -13.13
C SER A 516 -7.70 41.98 -13.56
N PRO A 517 -8.36 42.99 -14.17
CA PRO A 517 -9.68 42.83 -14.79
C PRO A 517 -9.72 41.71 -15.84
N ARG A 518 -8.56 41.36 -16.42
CA ARG A 518 -8.45 40.25 -17.37
C ARG A 518 -8.84 38.90 -16.76
N PHE A 519 -8.69 38.73 -15.45
CA PHE A 519 -9.22 37.55 -14.75
C PHE A 519 -10.73 37.44 -14.96
N ASP A 520 -11.46 38.53 -14.74
CA ASP A 520 -12.91 38.59 -14.86
C ASP A 520 -13.34 38.42 -16.32
N ASP A 521 -12.59 38.98 -17.27
CA ASP A 521 -12.87 38.81 -18.71
C ASP A 521 -12.82 37.33 -19.14
N ILE A 522 -11.91 36.55 -18.55
CA ILE A 522 -11.68 35.15 -18.93
C ILE A 522 -12.65 34.21 -18.18
N PHE A 523 -12.79 34.39 -16.87
CA PHE A 523 -13.54 33.46 -16.01
C PHE A 523 -14.96 33.91 -15.72
N GLY A 524 -15.24 35.21 -15.80
CA GLY A 524 -16.51 35.80 -15.35
C GLY A 524 -17.74 35.28 -16.10
N ILE A 525 -17.60 34.91 -17.37
CA ILE A 525 -18.70 34.31 -18.15
C ILE A 525 -19.12 32.93 -17.60
N PHE A 526 -18.25 32.23 -16.88
CA PHE A 526 -18.50 30.90 -16.32
C PHE A 526 -18.76 30.92 -14.82
N MET A 527 -18.06 31.78 -14.10
CA MET A 527 -17.98 31.79 -12.64
C MET A 527 -19.23 32.40 -12.01
N PRO A 528 -20.05 31.63 -11.25
CA PRO A 528 -21.27 32.14 -10.63
C PRO A 528 -21.04 33.34 -9.69
N LEU A 529 -19.88 33.40 -9.02
CA LEU A 529 -19.50 34.52 -8.15
C LEU A 529 -19.33 35.84 -8.90
N LEU A 530 -19.16 35.80 -10.22
CA LEU A 530 -19.11 36.95 -11.13
C LEU A 530 -20.36 37.04 -12.02
N ASN A 531 -21.47 36.40 -11.61
CA ASN A 531 -22.72 36.28 -12.35
C ASN A 531 -22.61 35.48 -13.67
N GLY A 532 -21.57 34.66 -13.81
CA GLY A 532 -21.39 33.73 -14.91
C GLY A 532 -22.33 32.52 -14.84
N THR A 533 -22.38 31.77 -15.93
CA THR A 533 -23.11 30.49 -16.01
C THR A 533 -22.11 29.35 -16.20
N PRO A 534 -22.12 28.31 -15.34
CA PRO A 534 -21.18 27.19 -15.45
C PRO A 534 -21.18 26.51 -16.82
N VAL A 535 -20.07 25.83 -17.12
CA VAL A 535 -19.93 25.01 -18.32
C VAL A 535 -20.74 23.72 -18.19
N TYR A 536 -21.46 23.37 -19.25
CA TYR A 536 -22.25 22.16 -19.36
C TYR A 536 -21.86 21.33 -20.61
N PRO A 537 -22.30 20.07 -20.74
CA PRO A 537 -22.13 19.32 -21.97
C PRO A 537 -22.65 20.08 -23.21
N ASN A 538 -21.85 20.09 -24.28
CA ASN A 538 -22.16 20.77 -25.55
C ASN A 538 -22.34 22.30 -25.46
N ASP A 539 -21.69 22.95 -24.50
CA ASP A 539 -21.73 24.40 -24.35
C ASP A 539 -21.26 25.12 -25.63
N PRO A 540 -21.99 26.12 -26.16
CA PRO A 540 -21.58 26.82 -27.38
C PRO A 540 -20.34 27.73 -27.18
N ARG A 541 -19.92 28.00 -25.93
CA ARG A 541 -18.82 28.91 -25.60
C ARG A 541 -17.42 28.26 -25.70
N GLN A 542 -17.24 27.29 -26.59
CA GLN A 542 -16.02 26.46 -26.67
C GLN A 542 -14.71 27.26 -26.75
N GLY A 543 -14.68 28.38 -27.48
CA GLY A 543 -13.49 29.23 -27.54
C GLY A 543 -13.10 29.83 -26.19
N PHE A 544 -14.08 30.30 -25.42
CA PHE A 544 -13.88 30.83 -24.07
C PHE A 544 -13.53 29.74 -23.07
N ILE A 545 -14.11 28.55 -23.22
CA ILE A 545 -13.80 27.37 -22.39
C ILE A 545 -12.33 27.00 -22.57
N ASN A 546 -11.86 26.90 -23.82
CA ASN A 546 -10.47 26.56 -24.11
C ASN A 546 -9.49 27.59 -23.53
N GLU A 547 -9.83 28.89 -23.58
CA GLU A 547 -9.01 29.94 -22.98
C GLU A 547 -9.01 29.86 -21.45
N ALA A 548 -10.16 29.65 -20.81
CA ALA A 548 -10.24 29.46 -19.36
C ALA A 548 -9.46 28.22 -18.89
N VAL A 549 -9.55 27.10 -19.62
CA VAL A 549 -8.78 25.88 -19.37
C VAL A 549 -7.28 26.17 -19.50
N ARG A 550 -6.87 26.85 -20.58
CA ARG A 550 -5.46 27.21 -20.81
C ARG A 550 -4.92 28.08 -19.68
N VAL A 551 -5.64 29.15 -19.33
CA VAL A 551 -5.21 30.13 -18.33
C VAL A 551 -5.18 29.52 -16.93
N LEU A 552 -6.24 28.82 -16.50
CA LEU A 552 -6.24 28.19 -15.18
C LEU A 552 -5.16 27.11 -15.08
N GLY A 553 -4.98 26.30 -16.13
CA GLY A 553 -3.91 25.31 -16.17
C GLY A 553 -2.51 25.92 -16.15
N ASN A 554 -2.31 27.10 -16.77
CA ASN A 554 -1.07 27.88 -16.67
C ASN A 554 -0.81 28.38 -15.24
N LEU A 555 -1.82 28.97 -14.59
CA LEU A 555 -1.71 29.47 -13.22
C LEU A 555 -1.34 28.37 -12.24
N VAL A 556 -2.05 27.24 -12.31
CA VAL A 556 -1.81 26.09 -11.42
C VAL A 556 -0.47 25.43 -11.77
N GLY A 557 -0.22 25.14 -13.05
CA GLY A 557 1.01 24.46 -13.50
C GLY A 557 2.28 25.23 -13.18
N THR A 558 2.32 26.53 -13.45
CA THR A 558 3.50 27.36 -13.13
C THR A 558 3.70 27.54 -11.62
N THR A 559 2.63 27.46 -10.82
CA THR A 559 2.75 27.43 -9.35
C THR A 559 3.31 26.07 -8.90
N VAL A 560 2.84 24.95 -9.45
CA VAL A 560 3.42 23.62 -9.16
C VAL A 560 4.92 23.58 -9.50
N THR A 561 5.33 24.13 -10.64
CA THR A 561 6.75 24.17 -11.02
C THR A 561 7.58 25.04 -10.09
N HIS A 562 7.00 26.12 -9.56
CA HIS A 562 7.66 26.98 -8.58
C HIS A 562 7.93 26.24 -7.27
N GLU A 563 6.91 25.56 -6.73
CA GLU A 563 7.08 24.80 -5.48
C GLU A 563 8.05 23.62 -5.62
N ILE A 564 8.03 22.92 -6.77
CA ILE A 564 9.05 21.90 -7.07
C ILE A 564 10.44 22.52 -7.20
N GLY A 565 10.54 23.76 -7.71
CA GLY A 565 11.78 24.51 -7.71
C GLY A 565 12.38 24.64 -6.31
N HIS A 566 11.58 25.02 -5.31
CA HIS A 566 12.05 25.09 -3.91
C HIS A 566 12.54 23.75 -3.37
N SER A 567 11.80 22.66 -3.61
CA SER A 567 12.19 21.32 -3.17
C SER A 567 13.50 20.85 -3.83
N LEU A 568 13.73 21.24 -5.09
CA LEU A 568 14.97 20.96 -5.81
C LEU A 568 16.13 21.88 -5.41
N GLY A 569 15.91 22.88 -4.55
CA GLY A 569 16.96 23.81 -4.11
C GLY A 569 17.14 25.04 -5.01
N LEU A 570 16.12 25.45 -5.76
CA LEU A 570 16.19 26.58 -6.68
C LEU A 570 15.92 27.92 -6.00
N SER A 571 16.86 28.38 -5.21
CA SER A 571 17.02 29.81 -4.93
C SER A 571 18.42 30.24 -5.35
N ASN A 572 18.52 31.39 -6.00
CA ASN A 572 19.74 31.80 -6.72
C ASN A 572 20.92 32.14 -5.77
N ILE A 573 20.73 32.10 -4.44
CA ILE A 573 21.70 32.50 -3.41
C ILE A 573 21.42 31.73 -2.11
N ASP A 574 22.47 31.22 -1.44
CA ASP A 574 22.36 30.57 -0.13
C ASP A 574 21.57 31.44 0.88
N GLY A 575 20.48 30.89 1.39
CA GLY A 575 19.61 31.55 2.39
C GLY A 575 18.50 32.44 1.79
N GLU A 576 18.43 32.59 0.47
CA GLU A 576 17.28 33.20 -0.21
C GLU A 576 16.24 32.13 -0.57
N PHE A 577 15.01 32.57 -0.82
CA PHE A 577 13.91 31.70 -1.26
C PHE A 577 13.52 31.96 -2.72
N HIS A 578 13.74 33.18 -3.22
CA HIS A 578 13.34 33.58 -4.57
C HIS A 578 14.51 34.25 -5.30
N ASN A 579 14.38 34.46 -6.60
CA ASN A 579 15.25 35.38 -7.30
C ASN A 579 15.08 36.80 -6.75
N ILE A 580 16.17 37.57 -6.77
CA ILE A 580 16.14 38.98 -6.38
C ILE A 580 15.43 39.78 -7.49
N GLY A 581 14.43 40.56 -7.08
CA GLY A 581 13.74 41.53 -7.94
C GLY A 581 12.55 40.97 -8.70
N ASP A 582 12.07 41.77 -9.66
CA ASP A 582 11.00 41.44 -10.62
C ASP A 582 11.67 41.22 -11.99
N ASN A 583 11.81 39.96 -12.36
CA ASN A 583 12.46 39.50 -13.59
C ASN A 583 11.37 38.89 -14.50
N PRO A 584 10.96 39.60 -15.56
CA PRO A 584 9.88 39.19 -16.44
C PRO A 584 9.99 37.73 -16.91
N GLY A 585 8.98 36.91 -16.55
CA GLY A 585 8.85 35.52 -16.99
C GLY A 585 9.66 34.50 -16.18
N TRP A 586 10.39 34.91 -15.14
CA TRP A 586 11.17 33.97 -14.33
C TRP A 586 10.28 33.22 -13.35
N ILE A 587 10.35 31.88 -13.38
CA ILE A 587 9.46 31.02 -12.58
C ILE A 587 9.71 31.21 -11.08
N MET A 588 10.96 31.31 -10.64
CA MET A 588 11.37 31.40 -9.21
C MET A 588 11.33 32.82 -8.62
N ASP A 589 10.66 33.75 -9.29
CA ASP A 589 10.44 35.09 -8.73
C ASP A 589 9.30 35.08 -7.70
N ALA A 590 9.41 35.96 -6.70
CA ALA A 590 8.46 35.99 -5.61
C ALA A 590 7.03 36.23 -6.11
N GLY A 591 6.07 35.63 -5.41
CA GLY A 591 4.67 35.59 -5.85
C GLY A 591 4.09 36.97 -6.19
N THR A 592 4.45 37.97 -5.40
CA THR A 592 4.01 39.38 -5.49
C THR A 592 4.58 40.15 -6.68
N PHE A 593 5.62 39.64 -7.34
CA PHE A 593 6.24 40.31 -8.49
C PHE A 593 5.71 39.79 -9.83
N ARG A 594 5.02 38.65 -9.85
CA ARG A 594 4.52 38.03 -11.07
C ARG A 594 3.03 38.34 -11.26
N PRO A 595 2.64 39.34 -12.09
CA PRO A 595 1.25 39.73 -12.29
C PRO A 595 0.40 38.63 -12.92
N PHE A 596 -0.93 38.74 -12.80
CA PHE A 596 -1.87 37.78 -13.41
C PHE A 596 -1.56 37.52 -14.89
N ALA A 597 -1.34 38.58 -15.69
CA ALA A 597 -1.14 38.45 -17.13
C ALA A 597 0.11 37.64 -17.50
N GLU A 598 1.18 37.77 -16.72
CA GLU A 598 2.39 36.97 -16.88
C GLU A 598 2.11 35.49 -16.59
N ARG A 599 1.51 35.19 -15.42
CA ARG A 599 1.21 33.81 -15.01
C ARG A 599 0.19 33.13 -15.93
N ALA A 600 -0.74 33.90 -16.46
CA ALA A 600 -1.77 33.45 -17.40
C ALA A 600 -1.23 33.26 -18.82
N GLU A 601 -0.07 33.83 -19.16
CA GLU A 601 0.50 33.87 -20.52
C GLU A 601 -0.51 34.50 -21.50
N ILE A 602 -0.93 35.73 -21.20
CA ILE A 602 -1.86 36.52 -22.02
C ILE A 602 -1.26 37.88 -22.37
N ASP A 603 -1.90 38.59 -23.29
CA ASP A 603 -1.61 40.00 -23.60
C ASP A 603 -0.12 40.27 -23.95
N GLY A 604 0.53 39.31 -24.63
CA GLY A 604 1.93 39.39 -25.07
C GLY A 604 2.93 38.71 -24.15
N TRP A 605 2.51 38.24 -22.97
CA TRP A 605 3.34 37.43 -22.09
C TRP A 605 3.51 36.01 -22.63
N GLY A 606 4.77 35.54 -22.61
CA GLY A 606 5.14 34.18 -23.01
C GLY A 606 5.13 33.20 -21.84
N ALA A 607 5.51 31.96 -22.14
CA ALA A 607 5.71 30.92 -21.13
C ALA A 607 6.78 31.33 -20.10
N GLY A 608 6.55 30.94 -18.85
CA GLY A 608 7.56 31.06 -17.80
C GLY A 608 8.80 30.23 -18.11
N PHE A 609 9.96 30.67 -17.63
CA PHE A 609 11.22 29.95 -17.76
C PHE A 609 12.10 30.11 -16.52
N PHE A 610 13.04 29.18 -16.33
CA PHE A 610 14.05 29.29 -15.28
C PHE A 610 15.16 30.25 -15.71
N SER A 611 15.69 31.04 -14.76
CA SER A 611 16.89 31.86 -15.00
C SER A 611 18.06 30.97 -15.48
N ASN A 612 19.06 31.55 -16.14
CA ASN A 612 20.23 30.79 -16.61
C ASN A 612 20.94 30.04 -15.48
N ASN A 613 20.99 30.61 -14.27
CA ASN A 613 21.60 29.99 -13.10
C ASN A 613 20.76 28.80 -12.61
N ASN A 614 19.45 28.99 -12.41
CA ASN A 614 18.56 27.90 -12.00
C ASN A 614 18.56 26.76 -13.04
N ARG A 615 18.56 27.12 -14.33
CA ARG A 615 18.61 26.15 -15.43
C ARG A 615 19.90 25.34 -15.41
N SER A 616 21.05 26.01 -15.29
CA SER A 616 22.35 25.35 -15.23
C SER A 616 22.46 24.42 -14.01
N TYR A 617 21.90 24.85 -12.87
CA TYR A 617 21.82 24.02 -11.68
C TYR A 617 20.97 22.78 -11.91
N LEU A 618 19.75 22.92 -12.47
CA LEU A 618 18.88 21.79 -12.81
C LEU A 618 19.55 20.79 -13.76
N GLU A 619 20.25 21.28 -14.80
CA GLU A 619 20.97 20.43 -15.76
C GLU A 619 22.13 19.68 -15.10
N TYR A 620 22.71 20.23 -14.04
CA TYR A 620 23.75 19.60 -13.24
C TYR A 620 23.18 18.48 -12.33
N ILE A 621 22.08 18.73 -11.62
CA ILE A 621 21.51 17.78 -10.65
C ILE A 621 20.59 16.72 -11.28
N LEU A 622 20.00 17.01 -12.44
CA LEU A 622 19.04 16.15 -13.15
C LEU A 622 19.36 16.07 -14.67
N PRO A 623 20.55 15.56 -15.04
CA PRO A 623 20.96 15.47 -16.44
C PRO A 623 20.14 14.42 -17.20
N ILE A 624 19.82 14.69 -18.48
CA ILE A 624 19.11 13.74 -19.37
C ILE A 624 20.00 12.55 -19.77
N ASN A 625 21.32 12.76 -19.88
CA ASN A 625 22.30 11.80 -20.37
C ASN A 625 23.43 11.58 -19.38
#